data_AF-A0A226GWW4-F1
#
_entry.id   AF-A0A226GWW4-F1
#
_cell.length_a   1.000
_cell.length_b   1.000
_cell.length_c   1.000
_cell.angle_alpha   90.00
_cell.angle_beta   90.00
_cell.angle_gamma   90.00
#
_symmetry.space_group_name_H-M   'P 1'
#
loop_
_entity.id
_entity.type
_entity.pdbx_description
1 polymer ?
#
loop_
_entity_poly.entity_id
_entity_poly.type
_entity_poly.pdbx_seq_one_letter_code
_entity_poly.pdbx_strand_id
1 'polypeptide(L)'
;MWKRLLLLLVLFSVKISSQTLDLANSTFVKLKNDQKSFEQFVFYGYCNCTDQFFYTETYLDNYIRSFNRLEPFPRFFQKSDIKVLLDNYQNSKKKDFKAVQEKYYNGYVIITKCLKIYDLENKDLRKIYNDIISDKGMQNEWSSDYMKDYLKSYFVKVETE
;
A
#
# COMPACT_ATOMS: atom_id res chain seq x y z
N MET A 1 -9.52 -35.79 32.70
CA MET A 1 -8.52 -35.37 31.68
C MET A 1 -9.08 -34.42 30.63
N TRP A 2 -10.23 -34.70 30.01
CA TRP A 2 -10.83 -33.85 28.94
C TRP A 2 -11.06 -32.39 29.33
N LYS A 3 -11.62 -32.11 30.51
CA LYS A 3 -11.83 -30.72 30.99
C LYS A 3 -10.53 -29.90 31.09
N ARG A 4 -9.40 -30.54 31.45
CA ARG A 4 -8.08 -29.89 31.49
C ARG A 4 -7.53 -29.62 30.09
N LEU A 5 -7.78 -30.53 29.14
CA LEU A 5 -7.41 -30.37 27.74
C LEU A 5 -8.18 -29.21 27.07
N LEU A 6 -9.49 -29.12 27.33
CA LEU A 6 -10.35 -28.01 26.87
C LEU A 6 -9.90 -26.66 27.43
N LEU A 7 -9.56 -26.60 28.72
CA LEU A 7 -9.00 -25.39 29.34
C LEU A 7 -7.67 -24.97 28.71
N LEU A 8 -6.77 -25.93 28.45
CA LEU A 8 -5.49 -25.66 27.78
C LEU A 8 -5.69 -25.16 26.35
N LEU A 9 -6.64 -25.74 25.61
CA LEU A 9 -6.97 -25.32 24.24
C LEU A 9 -7.55 -23.90 24.19
N VAL A 10 -8.43 -23.55 25.13
CA VAL A 10 -8.98 -22.19 25.25
C VAL A 10 -7.90 -21.17 25.62
N LEU A 11 -6.99 -21.51 26.54
CA LEU A 11 -5.87 -20.62 26.87
C LEU A 11 -4.90 -20.46 25.70
N PHE A 12 -4.65 -21.51 24.93
CA PHE A 12 -3.83 -21.46 23.72
C PHE A 12 -4.48 -20.60 22.63
N SER A 13 -5.79 -20.74 22.39
CA SER A 13 -6.49 -19.95 21.37
C SER A 13 -6.53 -18.46 21.72
N VAL A 14 -6.76 -18.11 23.00
CA VAL A 14 -6.69 -16.72 23.48
C VAL A 14 -5.28 -16.15 23.30
N LYS A 15 -4.23 -16.93 23.60
CA LYS A 15 -2.85 -16.49 23.44
C LYS A 15 -2.46 -16.27 21.97
N ILE A 16 -2.89 -17.15 21.07
CA ILE A 16 -2.66 -17.00 19.62
C ILE A 16 -3.38 -15.75 19.10
N SER A 17 -4.63 -15.52 19.52
CA SER A 17 -5.39 -14.33 19.11
C SER A 17 -4.72 -13.03 19.56
N SER A 18 -4.22 -12.97 20.80
CA SER A 18 -3.48 -11.79 21.31
C SER A 18 -2.21 -11.50 20.51
N GLN A 19 -1.36 -12.52 20.28
CA GLN A 19 -0.11 -12.33 19.53
C GLN A 19 -0.34 -11.87 18.10
N THR A 20 -1.44 -12.33 17.51
CA THR A 20 -1.86 -11.98 16.15
C THR A 20 -2.29 -10.52 16.08
N LEU A 21 -3.10 -10.08 17.06
CA LEU A 21 -3.53 -8.69 17.18
C LEU A 21 -2.35 -7.73 17.42
N ASP A 22 -1.41 -8.12 18.28
CA ASP A 22 -0.22 -7.31 18.58
C ASP A 22 0.67 -7.11 17.35
N LEU A 23 0.86 -8.16 16.54
CA LEU A 23 1.63 -8.08 15.29
C LEU A 23 0.94 -7.18 14.26
N ALA A 24 -0.38 -7.32 14.07
CA ALA A 24 -1.14 -6.47 13.17
C ALA A 24 -1.09 -4.98 13.59
N ASN A 25 -1.26 -4.70 14.89
CA ASN A 25 -1.17 -3.35 15.44
C ASN A 25 0.23 -2.74 15.26
N SER A 26 1.29 -3.52 15.55
CA SER A 26 2.67 -3.06 15.37
C SER A 26 2.97 -2.75 13.89
N THR A 27 2.46 -3.61 13.00
CA THR A 27 2.58 -3.42 11.55
C THR A 27 1.85 -2.16 11.09
N PHE A 28 0.63 -1.93 11.56
CA PHE A 28 -0.14 -0.72 11.28
C PHE A 28 0.60 0.55 11.71
N VAL A 29 1.07 0.58 12.97
CA VAL A 29 1.80 1.74 13.52
C VAL A 29 3.07 2.00 12.71
N LYS A 30 3.80 0.94 12.33
CA LYS A 30 4.99 1.10 11.49
C LYS A 30 4.63 1.64 10.11
N LEU A 31 3.69 1.02 9.39
CA LEU A 31 3.25 1.47 8.06
C LEU A 31 2.83 2.94 8.08
N LYS A 32 2.01 3.33 9.06
CA LYS A 32 1.53 4.71 9.20
C LYS A 32 2.66 5.74 9.28
N ASN A 33 3.80 5.36 9.84
CA ASN A 33 4.96 6.22 10.01
C ASN A 33 6.09 5.93 9.00
N ASP A 34 5.94 4.93 8.14
CA ASP A 34 6.97 4.50 7.20
C ASP A 34 6.93 5.35 5.93
N GLN A 35 7.85 6.30 5.85
CA GLN A 35 7.94 7.23 4.73
C GLN A 35 8.15 6.50 3.39
N LYS A 36 8.94 5.42 3.38
CA LYS A 36 9.23 4.64 2.17
C LYS A 36 7.97 4.00 1.58
N SER A 37 7.09 3.47 2.43
CA SER A 37 5.81 2.90 1.99
C SER A 37 4.90 3.95 1.38
N PHE A 38 4.84 5.15 1.96
CA PHE A 38 4.06 6.25 1.40
C PHE A 38 4.64 6.75 0.08
N GLU A 39 5.97 6.87 -0.04
CA GLU A 39 6.65 7.22 -1.29
C GLU A 39 6.34 6.22 -2.40
N GLN A 40 6.29 4.93 -2.08
CA GLN A 40 5.92 3.88 -3.04
C GLN A 40 4.47 4.02 -3.51
N PHE A 41 3.54 4.29 -2.60
CA PHE A 41 2.16 4.57 -2.95
C PHE A 41 2.05 5.75 -3.93
N VAL A 42 2.72 6.86 -3.62
CA VAL A 42 2.73 8.07 -4.47
C VAL A 42 3.38 7.81 -5.82
N PHE A 43 4.52 7.11 -5.85
CA PHE A 43 5.23 6.75 -7.07
C PHE A 43 4.40 5.85 -7.99
N TYR A 44 3.70 4.86 -7.44
CA TYR A 44 2.77 4.04 -8.20
C TYR A 44 1.61 4.85 -8.76
N GLY A 45 1.11 5.82 -8.01
CA GLY A 45 0.14 6.80 -8.48
C GLY A 45 0.63 7.58 -9.69
N TYR A 46 1.86 8.09 -9.62
CA TYR A 46 2.51 8.75 -10.74
C TYR A 46 2.59 7.85 -11.98
N CYS A 47 3.09 6.61 -11.85
CA CYS A 47 3.17 5.66 -12.95
C CYS A 47 1.79 5.34 -13.54
N ASN A 48 0.77 5.13 -12.70
CA ASN A 48 -0.59 4.83 -13.13
C ASN A 48 -1.23 6.01 -13.89
N CYS A 49 -0.91 7.25 -13.47
CA CYS A 49 -1.32 8.47 -14.15
C CYS A 49 -0.69 8.60 -15.54
N THR A 50 0.62 8.37 -15.63
CA THR A 50 1.31 8.42 -16.92
C THR A 50 0.84 7.32 -17.85
N ASP A 51 0.58 6.12 -17.34
CA ASP A 51 0.02 5.03 -18.14
C ASP A 51 -1.36 5.38 -18.69
N GLN A 52 -2.23 5.99 -17.88
CA GLN A 52 -3.57 6.38 -18.34
C GLN A 52 -3.57 7.52 -19.36
N PHE A 53 -2.76 8.56 -19.14
CA PHE A 53 -2.87 9.80 -19.92
C PHE A 53 -1.79 9.98 -20.98
N PHE A 54 -0.62 9.38 -20.80
CA PHE A 54 0.53 9.40 -21.71
C PHE A 54 0.77 8.04 -22.42
N TYR A 55 -0.04 7.01 -22.10
CA TYR A 55 0.00 5.68 -22.72
C TYR A 55 1.34 4.95 -22.57
N THR A 56 1.88 4.96 -21.35
CA THR A 56 3.03 4.14 -20.96
C THR A 56 2.59 2.83 -20.27
N GLU A 57 3.53 1.90 -20.03
CA GLU A 57 3.29 0.64 -19.30
C GLU A 57 4.15 0.54 -18.03
N THR A 58 4.26 1.64 -17.28
CA THR A 58 5.22 1.77 -16.18
C THR A 58 4.69 1.28 -14.83
N TYR A 59 3.38 1.28 -14.59
CA TYR A 59 2.80 0.89 -13.30
C TYR A 59 3.08 -0.58 -12.97
N LEU A 60 2.76 -1.48 -13.90
CA LEU A 60 2.91 -2.92 -13.69
C LEU A 60 4.36 -3.30 -13.45
N ASP A 61 5.26 -2.81 -14.30
CA ASP A 61 6.68 -3.11 -14.23
C ASP A 61 7.30 -2.63 -12.92
N ASN A 62 6.98 -1.40 -12.50
CA ASN A 62 7.49 -0.85 -11.25
C ASN A 62 6.93 -1.54 -10.01
N TYR A 63 5.66 -1.96 -10.05
CA TYR A 63 5.07 -2.77 -8.97
C TYR A 63 5.81 -4.10 -8.84
N ILE A 64 5.97 -4.85 -9.95
CA ILE A 64 6.64 -6.17 -9.94
C ILE A 64 8.08 -6.04 -9.47
N ARG A 65 8.81 -5.04 -9.97
CA ARG A 65 10.20 -4.79 -9.58
C ARG A 65 10.34 -4.52 -8.09
N SER A 66 9.47 -3.68 -7.53
CA SER A 66 9.48 -3.33 -6.12
C SER A 66 9.06 -4.50 -5.25
N PHE A 67 8.03 -5.24 -5.66
CA PHE A 67 7.63 -6.49 -5.01
C PHE A 67 8.83 -7.44 -4.91
N ASN A 68 9.50 -7.74 -6.03
CA ASN A 68 10.66 -8.64 -6.06
C ASN A 68 11.84 -8.17 -5.21
N ARG A 69 11.93 -6.86 -4.93
CA ARG A 69 12.95 -6.25 -4.04
C ARG A 69 12.57 -6.27 -2.56
N LEU A 70 11.46 -6.90 -2.18
CA LEU A 70 10.97 -6.94 -0.79
C LEU A 70 10.64 -5.55 -0.21
N GLU A 71 10.34 -4.61 -1.09
CA GLU A 71 9.88 -3.27 -0.72
C GLU A 71 8.58 -3.31 0.10
N PRO A 72 8.39 -2.43 1.10
CA PRO A 72 7.33 -2.61 2.08
C PRO A 72 5.94 -2.51 1.48
N PHE A 73 5.58 -1.42 0.81
CA PHE A 73 4.21 -1.20 0.36
C PHE A 73 3.62 -2.34 -0.51
N PRO A 74 4.29 -2.84 -1.58
CA PRO A 74 3.75 -3.91 -2.41
C PRO A 74 3.65 -5.27 -1.70
N ARG A 75 4.24 -5.43 -0.49
CA ARG A 75 4.09 -6.64 0.31
C ARG A 75 2.78 -6.69 1.09
N PHE A 76 2.15 -5.54 1.31
CA PHE A 76 0.92 -5.42 2.09
C PHE A 76 -0.34 -5.31 1.24
N PHE A 77 -0.22 -4.85 0.00
CA PHE A 77 -1.37 -4.52 -0.84
C PHE A 77 -1.21 -5.10 -2.23
N GLN A 78 -2.27 -5.73 -2.72
CA GLN A 78 -2.26 -6.25 -4.08
C GLN A 78 -2.28 -5.10 -5.08
N LYS A 79 -1.60 -5.33 -6.21
CA LYS A 79 -1.58 -4.41 -7.36
C LYS A 79 -2.97 -3.93 -7.77
N SER A 80 -3.98 -4.81 -7.77
CA SER A 80 -5.35 -4.47 -8.17
C SER A 80 -5.97 -3.46 -7.22
N ASP A 81 -5.79 -3.65 -5.91
CA ASP A 81 -6.41 -2.82 -4.88
C ASP A 81 -5.82 -1.41 -4.90
N ILE A 82 -4.49 -1.33 -5.02
CA ILE A 82 -3.78 -0.05 -5.21
C ILE A 82 -4.30 0.64 -6.47
N LYS A 83 -4.39 -0.09 -7.59
CA LYS A 83 -4.81 0.50 -8.87
C LYS A 83 -6.23 1.08 -8.80
N VAL A 84 -7.18 0.40 -8.15
CA VAL A 84 -8.54 0.92 -7.98
C VAL A 84 -8.56 2.26 -7.24
N LEU A 85 -7.78 2.37 -6.15
CA LEU A 85 -7.69 3.61 -5.37
C LEU A 85 -7.08 4.76 -6.20
N LEU A 86 -6.01 4.48 -6.93
CA LEU A 86 -5.34 5.45 -7.80
C LEU A 86 -6.24 5.89 -8.96
N ASP A 87 -6.94 4.94 -9.59
CA ASP A 87 -7.90 5.19 -10.67
C ASP A 87 -9.03 6.10 -10.18
N ASN A 88 -9.56 5.86 -8.97
CA ASN A 88 -10.57 6.73 -8.36
C ASN A 88 -10.05 8.14 -8.10
N TYR A 89 -8.84 8.26 -7.52
CA TYR A 89 -8.22 9.56 -7.25
C TYR A 89 -8.01 10.37 -8.53
N GLN A 90 -7.41 9.77 -9.55
CA GLN A 90 -7.09 10.48 -10.80
C GLN A 90 -8.32 10.74 -11.68
N ASN A 91 -9.35 9.89 -11.62
CA ASN A 91 -10.61 10.15 -12.33
C ASN A 91 -11.27 11.45 -11.85
N SER A 92 -11.13 11.81 -10.57
CA SER A 92 -11.59 13.10 -10.04
C SER A 92 -10.88 14.30 -10.68
N LYS A 93 -9.70 14.09 -11.29
CA LYS A 93 -8.86 15.09 -11.95
C LYS A 93 -8.88 15.01 -13.48
N LYS A 94 -9.65 14.07 -14.06
CA LYS A 94 -9.62 13.76 -15.51
C LYS A 94 -9.88 14.97 -16.42
N LYS A 95 -10.71 15.93 -15.99
CA LYS A 95 -10.98 17.17 -16.74
C LYS A 95 -9.71 17.98 -16.99
N ASP A 96 -8.75 17.96 -16.08
CA ASP A 96 -7.49 18.71 -16.17
C ASP A 96 -6.51 18.12 -17.19
N PHE A 97 -6.69 16.85 -17.55
CA PHE A 97 -5.91 16.12 -18.56
C PHE A 97 -6.59 16.13 -19.93
N LYS A 98 -7.93 16.07 -19.95
CA LYS A 98 -8.74 16.07 -21.18
C LYS A 98 -8.41 17.26 -22.09
N ALA A 99 -8.27 18.46 -21.53
CA ALA A 99 -7.91 19.66 -22.29
C ALA A 99 -6.53 19.56 -22.98
N VAL A 100 -5.58 18.84 -22.39
CA VAL A 100 -4.24 18.62 -22.95
C VAL A 100 -4.30 17.57 -24.06
N GLN A 101 -5.03 16.48 -23.84
CA GLN A 101 -5.16 15.40 -24.81
C GLN A 101 -5.93 15.83 -26.08
N GLU A 102 -6.97 16.65 -25.94
CA GLU A 102 -7.86 17.02 -27.05
C GLU A 102 -7.39 18.22 -27.88
N LYS A 103 -6.66 19.17 -27.29
CA LYS A 103 -6.30 20.42 -27.98
C LYS A 103 -4.90 20.39 -28.59
N TYR A 104 -3.92 19.84 -27.88
CA TYR A 104 -2.54 19.69 -28.33
C TYR A 104 -1.82 18.70 -27.42
N TYR A 105 -1.70 17.44 -27.86
CA TYR A 105 -1.06 16.39 -27.07
C TYR A 105 0.39 16.78 -26.75
N ASN A 106 0.65 17.05 -25.47
CA ASN A 106 1.97 17.40 -24.97
C ASN A 106 2.31 16.50 -23.79
N GLY A 107 3.15 15.50 -24.06
CA GLY A 107 3.59 14.52 -23.06
C GLY A 107 4.27 15.15 -21.84
N TYR A 108 5.09 16.18 -22.06
CA TYR A 108 5.76 16.89 -20.97
C TYR A 108 4.76 17.55 -20.01
N VAL A 109 3.69 18.14 -20.54
CA VAL A 109 2.62 18.74 -19.72
C VAL A 109 1.86 17.65 -18.95
N ILE A 110 1.58 16.50 -19.56
CA ILE A 110 0.92 15.37 -18.90
C ILE A 110 1.79 14.84 -17.75
N ILE A 111 3.07 14.57 -18.01
CA ILE A 111 4.04 14.11 -17.00
C ILE A 111 4.13 15.11 -15.84
N THR A 112 4.27 16.41 -16.14
CA THR A 112 4.35 17.46 -15.12
C THR A 112 3.06 17.56 -14.29
N LYS A 113 1.90 17.37 -14.92
CA LYS A 113 0.61 17.32 -14.21
C LYS A 113 0.52 16.07 -13.31
N CYS A 114 0.94 14.90 -13.79
CA CYS A 114 0.98 13.68 -12.99
C CYS A 114 1.90 13.85 -11.77
N LEU A 115 3.12 14.38 -11.95
CA LEU A 115 4.03 14.71 -10.84
C LEU A 115 3.37 15.65 -9.82
N LYS A 116 2.70 16.70 -10.30
CA LYS A 116 2.05 17.67 -9.42
C LYS A 116 0.90 17.09 -8.59
N ILE A 117 0.08 16.19 -9.15
CA ILE A 117 -1.02 15.59 -8.39
C ILE A 117 -0.53 14.46 -7.49
N TYR A 118 0.55 13.77 -7.86
CA TYR A 118 1.23 12.73 -7.09
C TYR A 118 2.47 13.27 -6.39
N ASP A 119 2.25 14.29 -5.56
CA ASP A 119 3.27 14.95 -4.76
C ASP A 119 3.26 14.44 -3.31
N LEU A 120 4.43 14.31 -2.69
CA LEU A 120 4.57 13.77 -1.32
C LEU A 120 3.94 14.67 -0.25
N GLU A 121 3.82 15.97 -0.49
CA GLU A 121 3.19 16.92 0.44
C GLU A 121 1.66 16.95 0.29
N ASN A 122 1.11 16.22 -0.68
CA ASN A 122 -0.32 16.18 -0.94
C ASN A 122 -1.08 15.43 0.18
N LYS A 123 -1.79 16.21 1.01
CA LYS A 123 -2.56 15.71 2.15
C LYS A 123 -3.69 14.77 1.75
N ASP A 124 -4.26 14.90 0.56
CA ASP A 124 -5.31 14.00 0.08
C ASP A 124 -4.73 12.60 -0.18
N LEU A 125 -3.54 12.51 -0.77
CA LEU A 125 -2.85 11.23 -0.96
C LEU A 125 -2.48 10.59 0.37
N ARG A 126 -1.99 11.40 1.32
CA ARG A 126 -1.69 10.91 2.68
C ARG A 126 -2.94 10.37 3.36
N LYS A 127 -4.09 11.02 3.14
CA LYS A 127 -5.38 10.53 3.64
C LYS A 127 -5.77 9.21 2.99
N ILE A 128 -5.74 9.09 1.66
CA ILE A 128 -6.05 7.85 0.95
C ILE A 128 -5.12 6.70 1.39
N TYR A 129 -3.84 6.99 1.54
CA TYR A 129 -2.85 6.06 2.09
C TYR A 129 -3.22 5.61 3.51
N ASN A 130 -3.56 6.55 4.39
CA ASN A 130 -3.99 6.22 5.75
C ASN A 130 -5.28 5.41 5.78
N ASP A 131 -6.20 5.66 4.86
CA ASP A 131 -7.48 4.95 4.77
C ASP A 131 -7.24 3.48 4.36
N ILE A 132 -6.41 3.21 3.33
CA ILE A 132 -6.11 1.83 2.91
C ILE A 132 -5.36 1.03 3.98
N ILE A 133 -4.37 1.63 4.66
CA ILE A 133 -3.66 0.91 5.74
C ILE A 133 -4.55 0.70 6.98
N SER A 134 -5.64 1.46 7.12
CA SER A 134 -6.60 1.31 8.21
C SER A 134 -7.68 0.27 7.94
N ASP A 135 -7.76 -0.26 6.71
CA ASP A 135 -8.75 -1.25 6.33
C ASP A 135 -8.57 -2.56 7.12
N LYS A 136 -9.61 -2.98 7.83
CA LYS A 136 -9.55 -4.16 8.71
C LYS A 136 -9.48 -5.47 7.94
N GLY A 137 -10.05 -5.54 6.73
CA GLY A 137 -9.91 -6.70 5.86
C GLY A 137 -8.44 -6.92 5.49
N MET A 138 -7.77 -5.86 5.06
CA MET A 138 -6.35 -5.87 4.71
C MET A 138 -5.45 -6.14 5.93
N GLN A 139 -5.75 -5.55 7.09
CA GLN A 139 -4.97 -5.80 8.31
C GLN A 139 -4.99 -7.27 8.77
N ASN A 140 -6.09 -7.98 8.51
CA ASN A 140 -6.20 -9.41 8.83
C ASN A 140 -5.23 -10.25 8.00
N GLU A 141 -4.89 -9.84 6.77
CA GLU A 141 -3.90 -10.52 5.93
C GLU A 141 -2.49 -10.45 6.54
N TRP A 142 -2.15 -9.39 7.26
CA TRP A 142 -0.81 -9.22 7.86
C TRP A 142 -0.55 -10.22 8.98
N SER A 143 -1.62 -10.80 9.50
CA SER A 143 -1.59 -11.84 10.53
C SER A 143 -1.46 -13.26 9.96
N SER A 144 -1.52 -13.40 8.64
CA SER A 144 -1.40 -14.69 7.96
C SER A 144 -0.01 -15.31 8.14
N ASP A 145 0.03 -16.65 8.09
CA ASP A 145 1.28 -17.38 8.27
C ASP A 145 2.35 -17.02 7.23
N TYR A 146 1.95 -16.70 6.00
CA TYR A 146 2.90 -16.33 4.93
C TYR A 146 3.56 -14.96 5.16
N MET A 147 2.90 -14.04 5.89
CA MET A 147 3.46 -12.72 6.21
C MET A 147 4.32 -12.72 7.46
N LYS A 148 4.11 -13.67 8.39
CA LYS A 148 4.77 -13.65 9.72
C LYS A 148 6.28 -13.52 9.65
N ASP A 149 6.93 -14.24 8.74
CA ASP A 149 8.39 -14.21 8.62
C ASP A 149 8.89 -12.86 8.09
N TYR A 150 8.22 -12.31 7.08
CA TYR A 150 8.51 -10.98 6.56
C TYR A 150 8.35 -9.92 7.65
N LEU A 151 7.24 -9.95 8.40
CA LEU A 151 6.97 -8.95 9.43
C LEU A 151 7.94 -9.04 10.60
N LYS A 152 8.18 -10.24 11.12
CA LYS A 152 9.04 -10.42 12.29
C LYS A 152 10.52 -10.26 11.99
N SER A 153 10.95 -10.55 10.77
CA SER A 153 12.38 -10.58 10.43
C SER A 153 12.84 -9.35 9.66
N TYR A 154 11.95 -8.70 8.90
CA TYR A 154 12.31 -7.62 7.99
C TYR A 154 11.56 -6.30 8.22
N PHE A 155 10.26 -6.34 8.51
CA PHE A 155 9.50 -5.09 8.60
C PHE A 155 9.45 -4.53 10.03
N VAL A 156 8.88 -5.26 10.99
CA VAL A 156 8.65 -4.78 12.35
C VAL A 156 9.96 -4.72 13.17
N LYS A 157 10.90 -5.65 12.95
CA LYS A 157 12.10 -5.81 13.79
C LYS A 157 13.29 -4.89 13.45
N VAL A 158 13.20 -4.02 12.44
CA VAL A 158 14.32 -3.12 12.13
C VAL A 158 14.28 -1.88 13.02
N GLU A 159 14.83 -2.03 14.23
CA GLU A 159 15.69 -1.06 14.89
C GLU A 159 17.09 -1.68 14.91
N THR A 160 17.95 -1.32 13.96
CA THR A 160 19.43 -1.29 14.04
C THR A 160 20.01 -1.17 12.64
N GLU A 161 20.33 0.06 12.25
CA GLU A 161 21.70 0.52 11.96
C GLU A 161 21.74 2.05 12.16
#